data_AF-A0A536S2A0-F1
#
_entry.id   AF-A0A536S2A0-F1
#
_cell.length_a   1.000
_cell.length_b   1.000
_cell.length_c   1.000
_cell.angle_alpha   90.00
_cell.angle_beta   90.00
_cell.angle_gamma   90.00
#
_symmetry.space_group_name_H-M   'P 1'
#
loop_
_entity.id
_entity.type
_entity.pdbx_description
1 polymer ?
#
loop_
_entity_poly.entity_id
_entity_poly.type
_entity_poly.pdbx_seq_one_letter_code
_entity_poly.pdbx_strand_id
1 'polypeptide(L)'
;MNEFFAGLGKRWRIAAERRGAKIDEPDLDAAVALELLELARVAAHTKERRFAPLASYTAGVAAERLRSANGADSAAIAEYIREVREELEREPPI
;
A
#
# COMPACT_ATOMS: atom_id res chain seq x y z
N MET A 1 -4.63 10.82 -9.61
CA MET A 1 -3.50 10.88 -8.66
C MET A 1 -2.69 12.16 -8.87
N ASN A 2 -2.04 12.71 -7.83
CA ASN A 2 -1.22 13.93 -7.92
C ASN A 2 0.02 13.71 -8.83
N GLU A 3 0.44 14.75 -9.57
CA GLU A 3 1.63 14.78 -10.44
C GLU A 3 2.90 14.23 -9.78
N PHE A 4 3.07 14.47 -8.47
CA PHE A 4 4.21 13.93 -7.73
C PHE A 4 4.31 12.41 -7.83
N PHE A 5 3.20 11.70 -7.62
CA PHE A 5 3.17 10.23 -7.61
C PHE A 5 3.30 9.65 -9.02
N ALA A 6 2.71 10.28 -10.03
CA ALA A 6 2.94 9.91 -11.43
C ALA A 6 4.43 10.05 -11.80
N GLY A 7 5.06 11.16 -11.41
CA GLY A 7 6.50 11.36 -11.58
C GLY A 7 7.36 10.35 -10.82
N LEU A 8 6.91 9.93 -9.63
CA LEU A 8 7.57 8.90 -8.84
C LEU A 8 7.46 7.51 -9.48
N GLY A 9 6.29 7.12 -9.99
CA GLY A 9 6.08 5.86 -10.71
C GLY A 9 7.02 5.71 -11.90
N LYS A 10 7.14 6.76 -12.70
CA LYS A 10 8.12 6.82 -13.80
C LYS A 10 9.57 6.64 -13.33
N ARG A 11 9.96 7.26 -12.21
CA ARG A 11 11.31 7.09 -11.65
C ARG A 11 11.58 5.66 -11.23
N TRP A 12 10.59 4.97 -10.65
CA TRP A 12 10.70 3.54 -10.29
C TRP A 12 10.93 2.67 -11.52
N ARG A 13 10.10 2.82 -12.56
CA ARG A 13 10.28 2.08 -13.82
C ARG A 13 11.68 2.28 -14.42
N ILE A 14 12.11 3.54 -14.57
CA ILE A 14 13.45 3.86 -15.11
C ILE A 14 14.56 3.26 -14.23
N ALA A 15 14.38 3.25 -12.91
CA ALA A 15 15.36 2.65 -12.00
C ALA A 15 15.40 1.11 -12.12
N ALA A 16 14.25 0.45 -12.34
CA ALA A 16 14.17 -0.99 -12.58
C ALA A 16 14.81 -1.38 -13.91
N GLU A 17 14.56 -0.61 -14.98
CA GLU A 17 15.15 -0.86 -16.31
C GLU A 17 16.68 -0.81 -16.28
N ARG A 18 17.24 0.15 -15.54
CA ARG A 18 18.70 0.23 -15.31
C ARG A 18 19.28 -1.01 -14.61
N ARG A 19 18.43 -1.86 -14.03
CA ARG A 19 18.79 -3.13 -13.37
C ARG A 19 18.38 -4.36 -14.19
N GLY A 20 17.98 -4.17 -15.46
CA GLY A 20 17.57 -5.27 -16.34
C GLY A 20 16.15 -5.80 -16.08
N ALA A 21 15.35 -5.12 -15.25
CA ALA A 21 13.98 -5.50 -14.97
C ALA A 21 12.99 -4.54 -15.66
N LYS A 22 11.98 -5.09 -16.33
CA LYS A 22 10.85 -4.31 -16.85
C LYS A 22 9.69 -4.47 -15.88
N ILE A 23 9.21 -3.34 -15.36
CA ILE A 23 8.02 -3.26 -14.53
C ILE A 23 7.08 -2.24 -15.14
N ASP A 24 5.79 -2.40 -14.89
CA ASP A 24 4.83 -1.33 -15.16
C ASP A 24 5.07 -0.17 -14.19
N GLU A 25 4.69 1.05 -14.60
CA GLU A 25 4.79 2.21 -13.73
C GLU A 25 3.85 1.99 -12.54
N PRO A 26 4.36 2.01 -11.28
CA PRO A 26 3.49 1.88 -10.13
C PRO A 26 2.47 3.03 -10.13
N ASP A 27 1.20 2.66 -10.13
CA ASP A 27 0.08 3.57 -9.91
C ASP A 27 -0.62 3.19 -8.61
N LEU A 28 -1.16 4.20 -7.94
CA LEU A 28 -1.85 4.02 -6.68
C LEU A 28 -3.25 4.60 -6.81
N ASP A 29 -4.25 3.75 -6.75
CA ASP A 29 -5.64 4.19 -6.79
C ASP A 29 -5.98 5.03 -5.54
N ALA A 30 -6.89 5.99 -5.68
CA ALA A 30 -7.25 6.90 -4.59
C ALA A 30 -7.88 6.16 -3.39
N ALA A 31 -8.66 5.11 -3.62
CA ALA A 31 -9.26 4.30 -2.55
C ALA A 31 -8.19 3.51 -1.78
N VAL A 32 -7.23 2.93 -2.51
CA VAL A 32 -6.09 2.21 -1.91
C VAL A 32 -5.21 3.18 -1.12
N ALA A 33 -4.95 4.37 -1.66
CA ALA A 33 -4.19 5.41 -0.96
C ALA A 33 -4.84 5.82 0.36
N LEU A 34 -6.17 5.99 0.38
CA LEU A 34 -6.91 6.31 1.60
C LEU A 34 -6.73 5.24 2.67
N GLU A 35 -6.93 3.96 2.31
CA GLU A 35 -6.82 2.87 3.29
C GLU A 35 -5.38 2.67 3.77
N LEU A 36 -4.35 2.94 2.95
CA LEU A 36 -2.96 2.94 3.40
C LEU A 36 -2.67 4.05 4.43
N LEU A 37 -3.26 5.23 4.25
CA LEU A 37 -3.15 6.35 5.21
C LEU A 37 -3.87 6.03 6.52
N GLU A 38 -5.07 5.45 6.45
CA GLU A 38 -5.82 5.03 7.63
C GLU A 38 -5.13 3.88 8.36
N LEU A 39 -4.55 2.91 7.64
CA LEU A 39 -3.74 1.85 8.24
C LEU A 39 -2.51 2.42 8.97
N ALA A 40 -1.80 3.37 8.35
CA ALA A 40 -0.68 4.06 8.98
C ALA A 40 -1.11 4.80 10.25
N ARG A 41 -2.28 5.46 10.22
CA ARG A 41 -2.88 6.11 11.39
C ARG A 41 -3.14 5.09 12.48
N VAL A 42 -3.85 3.99 12.19
CA VAL A 42 -4.17 2.95 13.18
C VAL A 42 -2.90 2.37 13.79
N ALA A 43 -1.93 1.96 12.97
CA ALA A 43 -0.66 1.41 13.45
C ALA A 43 0.09 2.40 14.35
N ALA A 44 0.08 3.69 14.00
CA ALA A 44 0.76 4.71 14.80
C ALA A 44 0.13 4.95 16.18
N HIS A 45 -1.20 4.79 16.30
CA HIS A 45 -1.94 5.13 17.51
C HIS A 45 -2.24 3.93 18.41
N THR A 46 -2.35 2.73 17.83
CA THR A 46 -2.71 1.50 18.58
C THR A 46 -1.50 0.63 18.88
N LYS A 47 -0.43 0.73 18.09
CA LYS A 47 0.80 -0.05 18.25
C LYS A 47 1.96 0.89 18.56
N GLU A 48 2.96 0.95 17.70
CA GLU A 48 4.07 1.89 17.83
C GLU A 48 4.10 2.86 16.65
N ARG A 49 4.32 4.15 16.93
CA ARG A 49 4.41 5.20 15.89
C ARG A 49 5.39 4.87 14.76
N ARG A 50 6.51 4.21 15.10
CA ARG A 50 7.53 3.79 14.11
C ARG A 50 7.09 2.65 13.19
N PHE A 51 6.01 1.94 13.52
CA PHE A 51 5.50 0.84 12.70
C PHE A 51 4.63 1.31 11.55
N ALA A 52 4.08 2.53 11.58
CA ALA A 52 3.27 3.08 10.49
C ALA A 52 3.89 2.91 9.09
N PRO A 53 5.15 3.33 8.81
CA PRO A 53 5.75 3.12 7.49
C PRO A 53 5.96 1.64 7.15
N LEU A 54 6.20 0.78 8.14
CA LEU A 54 6.39 -0.66 7.93
C LEU A 54 5.06 -1.33 7.59
N ALA A 55 3.98 -0.96 8.28
CA ALA A 55 2.62 -1.43 8.00
C ALA A 55 2.15 -1.03 6.60
N SER A 56 2.40 0.22 6.18
CA SER A 56 2.09 0.66 4.81
C SER A 56 2.92 -0.08 3.76
N TYR A 57 4.21 -0.34 4.03
CA TYR A 57 5.07 -1.12 3.13
C TYR A 57 4.56 -2.55 2.96
N THR A 58 4.25 -3.24 4.06
CA THR A 58 3.74 -4.62 3.99
C THR A 58 2.36 -4.71 3.38
N ALA A 59 1.50 -3.71 3.59
CA ALA A 59 0.20 -3.63 2.92
C ALA A 59 0.35 -3.52 1.39
N GLY A 60 1.29 -2.70 0.90
CA GLY A 60 1.61 -2.64 -0.53
C GLY A 60 2.11 -3.97 -1.09
N VAL A 61 2.98 -4.68 -0.35
CA VAL A 61 3.43 -6.03 -0.74
C VAL A 61 2.27 -7.03 -0.76
N ALA A 62 1.37 -6.98 0.22
CA ALA A 62 0.20 -7.85 0.29
C ALA A 62 -0.78 -7.59 -0.85
N ALA A 63 -1.01 -6.31 -1.18
CA ALA A 63 -1.86 -5.89 -2.30
C ALA A 63 -1.36 -6.45 -3.65
N GLU A 64 -0.08 -6.31 -3.96
CA GLU A 64 0.48 -6.83 -5.21
C GLU A 64 0.47 -8.37 -5.27
N ARG A 65 0.65 -9.03 -4.11
CA ARG A 65 0.51 -10.49 -4.02
C ARG A 65 -0.93 -10.94 -4.27
N LEU A 66 -1.92 -10.24 -3.72
CA LEU A 66 -3.34 -10.53 -3.96
C LEU A 66 -3.68 -10.33 -5.45
N ARG A 67 -3.30 -9.19 -6.02
CA ARG A 67 -3.46 -8.90 -7.45
C ARG A 67 -2.84 -9.99 -8.32
N SER A 68 -1.64 -10.44 -7.99
CA SER A 68 -0.96 -11.50 -8.73
C SER A 68 -1.64 -12.87 -8.59
N ALA A 69 -2.27 -13.13 -7.44
CA ALA A 69 -2.90 -14.42 -7.16
C ALA A 69 -4.27 -14.60 -7.84
N ASN A 70 -5.08 -13.54 -7.93
CA ASN A 70 -6.46 -13.65 -8.43
C ASN A 70 -6.94 -12.48 -9.30
N GLY A 71 -6.05 -11.56 -9.70
CA GLY A 71 -6.42 -10.42 -10.53
C GLY A 71 -7.23 -9.35 -9.80
N ALA A 72 -7.18 -9.27 -8.47
CA ALA A 72 -7.88 -8.27 -7.68
C ALA A 72 -7.65 -6.84 -8.22
N ASP A 73 -8.75 -6.12 -8.44
CA ASP A 73 -8.74 -4.73 -8.82
C ASP A 73 -8.49 -3.81 -7.61
N SER A 74 -8.40 -2.50 -7.86
CA SER A 74 -8.14 -1.52 -6.82
C SER A 74 -9.22 -1.47 -5.74
N ALA A 75 -10.49 -1.77 -6.08
CA ALA A 75 -11.59 -1.77 -5.12
C ALA A 75 -11.45 -2.95 -4.15
N ALA A 76 -11.21 -4.16 -4.68
CA ALA A 76 -10.97 -5.35 -3.87
C ALA A 76 -9.71 -5.20 -3.00
N ILE A 77 -8.66 -4.55 -3.50
CA ILE A 77 -7.46 -4.26 -2.70
C ILE A 77 -7.76 -3.27 -1.56
N ALA A 78 -8.54 -2.22 -1.82
CA ALA A 78 -8.92 -1.27 -0.78
C ALA A 78 -9.76 -1.95 0.32
N GLU A 79 -10.74 -2.79 -0.07
CA GLU A 79 -11.53 -3.59 0.87
C GLU A 79 -10.64 -4.54 1.69
N TYR A 80 -9.68 -5.19 1.05
CA TYR A 80 -8.74 -6.07 1.74
C TYR A 80 -7.87 -5.35 2.77
N ILE A 81 -7.33 -4.18 2.44
CA ILE A 81 -6.54 -3.37 3.39
C ILE A 81 -7.44 -2.90 4.54
N ARG A 82 -8.66 -2.49 4.23
CA ARG A 82 -9.66 -2.06 5.21
C ARG A 82 -9.97 -3.14 6.23
N GLU A 83 -10.20 -4.37 5.77
CA GLU A 83 -10.46 -5.53 6.62
C GLU A 83 -9.36 -5.70 7.69
N VAL A 84 -8.10 -5.79 7.25
CA VAL A 84 -6.94 -5.95 8.15
C VAL A 84 -6.76 -4.72 9.06
N ARG A 85 -6.98 -3.51 8.53
CA ARG A 85 -6.93 -2.27 9.33
C ARG A 85 -7.94 -2.30 10.48
N GLU A 86 -9.19 -2.70 10.19
CA GLU A 86 -10.26 -2.74 11.20
C GLU A 86 -10.03 -3.84 12.24
N GLU A 87 -9.40 -4.97 11.86
CA GLU A 87 -8.93 -5.97 12.82
C GLU A 87 -7.89 -5.39 13.78
N LEU A 88 -6.87 -4.71 13.25
CA LEU A 88 -5.82 -4.07 14.06
C LEU A 88 -6.38 -2.98 14.99
N GLU A 89 -7.38 -2.22 14.53
CA GLU A 89 -8.01 -1.14 15.31
C GLU A 89 -8.81 -1.68 16.51
N ARG A 90 -9.31 -2.92 16.43
CA ARG A 90 -10.04 -3.57 17.54
C ARG A 90 -9.11 -4.19 18.58
N GLU A 91 -7.84 -4.42 18.25
CA GLU A 91 -6.89 -4.95 19.21
C GLU A 91 -6.58 -3.93 20.31
N PRO A 92 -6.41 -4.36 21.57
CA PRO A 92 -6.00 -3.45 22.63
C PRO A 92 -4.65 -2.79 22.30
N PRO A 93 -4.45 -1.52 22.70
CA PRO A 93 -3.15 -0.87 22.57
C PRO A 93 -2.08 -1.67 23.32
N ILE A 94 -0.89 -1.76 22.74
CA ILE A 94 0.28 -2.42 23.37
C ILE A 94 1.05 -1.42 24.22
#